data_AF-A0A3M0ZQX4-F1
#
_entry.id   AF-A0A3M0ZQX4-F1
#
_cell.length_a   1.000
_cell.length_b   1.000
_cell.length_c   1.000
_cell.angle_alpha   90.00
_cell.angle_beta   90.00
_cell.angle_gamma   90.00
#
_symmetry.space_group_name_H-M   'P 1'
#
loop_
_entity.id
_entity.type
_entity.pdbx_description
1 polymer ?
#
loop_
_entity_poly.entity_id
_entity_poly.type
_entity_poly.pdbx_seq_one_letter_code
_entity_poly.pdbx_strand_id
1 'polypeptide(L)'
;MSIVVGVVMVLGVVTAVVLPLLRAEEARPVETVDERGELLEREKTVALMAIREAEFDRATGKLSDEDYGILRRAYEQRALGAMSELDRHQTTPPATEESGSLAAFCPRCGFQFAEADRFCGSCGNPRPAIEAAPPRQTDSNELASP
;
A
#
# COMPACT_ATOMS: atom_id res chain seq x y z
N MET A 1 8.04 -32.85 -31.16
CA MET A 1 6.97 -31.88 -30.88
C MET A 1 6.83 -31.61 -29.38
N SER A 2 6.80 -32.64 -28.52
CA SER A 2 6.67 -32.50 -27.05
C SER A 2 7.79 -31.72 -26.36
N ILE A 3 9.05 -31.86 -26.81
CA ILE A 3 10.20 -31.13 -26.23
C ILE A 3 10.07 -29.62 -26.51
N VAL A 4 9.64 -29.25 -27.72
CA VAL A 4 9.45 -27.86 -28.13
C VAL A 4 8.34 -27.21 -27.29
N VAL A 5 7.24 -27.93 -27.06
CA VAL A 5 6.13 -27.46 -26.20
C VAL A 5 6.61 -27.26 -24.76
N GLY A 6 7.40 -28.21 -24.22
CA GLY A 6 7.97 -28.09 -22.88
C GLY A 6 8.89 -26.87 -22.73
N VAL A 7 9.78 -26.63 -23.69
CA VAL A 7 10.70 -25.49 -23.66
C VAL A 7 9.97 -24.16 -23.71
N VAL A 8 8.94 -24.02 -24.56
CA VAL A 8 8.13 -22.80 -24.66
C VAL A 8 7.37 -22.53 -23.36
N MET A 9 6.82 -23.56 -22.72
CA MET A 9 6.11 -23.41 -21.45
C MET A 9 7.05 -22.96 -20.32
N VAL A 10 8.24 -23.55 -20.23
CA VAL A 10 9.25 -23.14 -19.24
C VAL A 10 9.70 -21.70 -19.48
N LEU A 11 10.00 -21.32 -20.72
CA LEU A 11 10.37 -19.95 -21.06
C LEU A 11 9.25 -18.96 -20.71
N GLY A 12 7.99 -19.30 -21.02
CA GLY A 12 6.84 -18.47 -20.67
C GLY A 12 6.70 -18.25 -19.15
N VAL A 13 6.86 -19.30 -18.35
CA VAL A 13 6.82 -19.19 -16.88
C VAL A 13 7.99 -18.36 -16.35
N VAL A 14 9.21 -18.61 -16.85
CA VAL A 14 10.40 -17.85 -16.46
C VAL A 14 10.20 -16.38 -16.79
N THR A 15 9.75 -16.03 -17.99
CA THR A 15 9.48 -14.64 -18.37
C THR A 15 8.36 -14.05 -17.51
N ALA A 16 7.27 -14.77 -17.26
CA ALA A 16 6.18 -14.28 -16.43
C ALA A 16 6.60 -13.97 -14.98
N VAL A 17 7.61 -14.64 -14.46
CA VAL A 17 8.15 -14.42 -13.10
C VAL A 17 9.28 -13.39 -13.08
N VAL A 18 10.18 -13.44 -14.06
CA VAL A 18 11.39 -12.59 -14.12
C VAL A 18 11.04 -11.16 -14.54
N LEU A 19 10.09 -10.99 -15.46
CA LEU A 19 9.68 -9.67 -15.96
C LEU A 19 9.04 -8.76 -14.90
N PRO A 20 8.13 -9.21 -14.00
CA PRO A 20 7.64 -8.36 -12.91
C PRO A 20 8.73 -8.04 -11.90
N LEU A 21 9.70 -8.94 -11.69
CA LEU A 21 10.81 -8.72 -10.76
C LEU A 21 11.77 -7.64 -11.27
N LEU A 22 12.09 -7.67 -12.58
CA LEU A 22 12.92 -6.65 -13.22
C LEU A 22 12.20 -5.29 -13.34
N ARG A 23 10.90 -5.29 -13.66
CA ARG A 23 10.09 -4.06 -13.71
C ARG A 23 9.87 -3.46 -12.32
N ALA A 24 9.81 -4.26 -11.27
CA ALA A 24 9.80 -3.75 -9.90
C ALA A 24 11.12 -3.04 -9.53
N GLU A 25 12.22 -3.40 -10.19
CA GLU A 25 13.52 -2.75 -9.99
C GLU A 25 13.62 -1.42 -10.75
N GLU A 26 13.11 -1.35 -11.99
CA GLU A 26 13.00 -0.09 -12.76
C GLU A 26 11.92 0.86 -12.22
N ALA A 27 10.86 0.31 -11.59
CA ALA A 27 9.83 1.09 -10.93
C ALA A 27 10.18 1.49 -9.50
N ARG A 28 11.41 1.24 -9.02
CA ARG A 28 11.93 2.03 -7.89
C ARG A 28 12.10 3.45 -8.41
N PRO A 29 11.23 4.40 -7.99
CA PRO A 29 11.58 5.80 -8.17
C PRO A 29 12.95 5.96 -7.51
N VAL A 30 13.88 6.65 -8.18
CA VAL A 30 15.13 7.09 -7.54
C VAL A 30 14.74 7.62 -6.17
N GLU A 31 15.23 6.95 -5.13
CA GLU A 31 14.98 7.23 -3.73
C GLU A 31 15.38 8.68 -3.49
N THR A 32 14.44 9.61 -3.67
CA THR A 32 14.54 10.90 -3.03
C THR A 32 14.64 10.53 -1.57
N VAL A 33 15.83 10.69 -0.98
CA VAL A 33 16.06 10.52 0.44
C VAL A 33 14.88 11.21 1.11
N ASP A 34 13.97 10.42 1.70
CA ASP A 34 12.79 10.95 2.34
C ASP A 34 13.29 11.61 3.63
N GLU A 35 13.77 12.85 3.50
CA GLU A 35 14.35 13.62 4.60
C GLU A 35 13.39 13.66 5.79
N ARG A 36 12.08 13.64 5.52
CA ARG A 36 11.04 13.56 6.54
C ARG A 36 11.00 12.19 7.23
N GLY A 37 11.04 11.10 6.47
CA GLY A 37 11.17 9.74 6.99
C GLY A 37 12.43 9.58 7.86
N GLU A 38 13.57 10.09 7.40
CA GLU A 38 14.82 9.99 8.16
C GLU A 38 14.76 10.79 9.49
N LEU A 39 14.15 11.98 9.50
CA LEU A 39 13.93 12.75 10.72
C LEU A 39 13.04 11.99 11.72
N LEU A 40 11.95 11.38 11.23
CA LEU A 40 11.04 10.58 12.05
C LEU A 40 11.73 9.35 12.64
N GLU A 41 12.59 8.67 11.88
CA GLU A 41 13.38 7.54 12.36
C GLU A 41 14.38 7.94 13.44
N ARG A 42 15.01 9.12 13.28
CA ARG A 42 15.89 9.70 14.31
C ARG A 42 15.11 10.01 15.59
N GLU A 43 13.94 10.64 15.49
CA GLU A 43 13.07 10.92 16.65
C GLU A 43 12.67 9.64 17.40
N LYS A 44 12.24 8.60 16.67
CA LYS A 44 11.94 7.28 17.22
C LYS A 44 13.14 6.71 17.97
N THR A 45 14.32 6.77 17.36
CA THR A 45 15.55 6.23 17.95
C THR A 45 15.91 6.96 19.24
N VAL A 46 15.81 8.29 19.26
CA VAL A 46 16.04 9.12 20.45
C VAL A 46 15.07 8.77 21.57
N ALA A 47 13.77 8.64 21.26
CA ALA A 47 12.76 8.28 22.26
C ALA A 47 13.02 6.89 22.88
N LEU A 48 13.44 5.91 22.08
CA LEU A 48 13.77 4.57 22.56
C LEU A 48 15.04 4.55 23.42
N MET A 49 16.07 5.32 23.04
CA MET A 49 17.26 5.47 23.87
C MET A 49 16.92 6.10 25.23
N ALA A 50 16.08 7.13 25.25
CA ALA A 50 15.65 7.77 26.48
C ALA A 50 14.88 6.82 27.41
N ILE A 51 14.04 5.93 26.86
CA ILE A 51 13.36 4.90 27.65
C ILE A 51 14.38 3.92 28.26
N ARG A 52 15.37 3.47 27.49
CA ARG A 52 16.42 2.56 28.00
C ARG A 52 17.25 3.20 29.10
N GLU A 53 17.60 4.47 28.98
CA GLU A 53 18.33 5.20 30.02
C GLU A 53 17.46 5.31 31.30
N ALA A 54 16.17 5.64 31.17
CA ALA A 54 15.26 5.70 32.31
C ALA A 54 15.08 4.33 33.00
N GLU A 55 15.10 3.22 32.24
CA GLU A 55 15.09 1.87 32.78
C GLU A 55 16.36 1.55 33.57
N PHE A 56 17.51 2.01 33.07
CA PHE A 56 18.79 1.87 33.76
C PHE A 56 18.83 2.68 35.06
N ASP A 57 18.35 3.93 35.03
CA ASP A 57 18.25 4.77 36.23
C ASP A 57 17.30 4.17 37.29
N ARG A 58 16.17 3.59 36.86
CA ARG A 58 15.31 2.82 37.78
C ARG A 58 16.03 1.60 38.34
N ALA A 59 16.71 0.81 37.50
CA ALA A 59 17.43 -0.40 37.94
C ALA A 59 18.58 -0.10 38.91
N THR A 60 19.21 1.07 38.77
CA THR A 60 20.26 1.55 39.69
C THR A 60 19.71 2.27 40.93
N GLY A 61 18.38 2.41 41.04
CA GLY A 61 17.71 3.05 42.16
C GLY A 61 17.80 4.58 42.16
N LYS A 62 18.23 5.21 41.06
CA LYS A 62 18.23 6.68 40.90
C LYS A 62 16.84 7.25 40.69
N LEU A 63 15.90 6.42 40.22
CA LEU A 63 14.54 6.83 39.89
C LEU A 63 13.53 5.93 40.61
N SER A 64 12.47 6.55 41.16
CA SER A 64 11.35 5.81 41.75
C SER A 64 10.47 5.18 40.65
N ASP A 65 9.70 4.14 41.00
CA ASP A 65 8.79 3.50 40.04
C ASP A 65 7.70 4.46 39.53
N GLU A 66 7.28 5.42 40.37
CA GLU A 66 6.28 6.42 40.01
C GLU A 66 6.84 7.43 39.01
N ASP A 67 8.03 7.96 39.27
CA ASP A 67 8.73 8.90 38.38
C ASP A 67 9.08 8.23 37.03
N TYR A 68 9.55 6.97 37.09
CA TYR A 68 9.77 6.16 35.89
C TYR A 68 8.50 6.01 35.06
N GLY A 69 7.36 5.70 35.70
CA GLY A 69 6.07 5.54 35.03
C GLY A 69 5.59 6.82 34.35
N ILE A 70 5.92 8.00 34.88
CA ILE A 70 5.62 9.29 34.25
C ILE A 70 6.53 9.53 33.03
N LEU A 71 7.85 9.38 33.18
CA LEU A 71 8.81 9.56 32.09
C LEU A 71 8.54 8.60 30.93
N ARG A 72 8.35 7.31 31.23
CA ARG A 72 8.09 6.26 30.25
C ARG A 72 6.87 6.58 29.38
N ARG A 73 5.76 6.99 30.00
CA ARG A 73 4.53 7.35 29.26
C ARG A 73 4.76 8.52 28.31
N ALA A 74 5.50 9.55 28.73
CA ALA A 74 5.81 10.69 27.86
C ALA A 74 6.67 10.29 26.65
N TYR A 75 7.69 9.44 26.85
CA TYR A 75 8.53 8.97 25.74
C TYR A 75 7.82 7.98 24.82
N GLU A 76 6.97 7.09 25.36
CA GLU A 76 6.13 6.19 24.57
C GLU A 76 5.19 6.97 23.65
N GLN A 77 4.56 8.04 24.15
CA GLN A 77 3.70 8.89 23.32
C GLN A 77 4.47 9.54 22.15
N ARG A 78 5.69 10.02 22.38
CA ARG A 78 6.54 10.57 21.29
C ARG A 78 6.94 9.50 20.29
N ALA A 79 7.36 8.33 20.76
CA ALA A 79 7.76 7.22 19.90
C ALA A 79 6.60 6.72 19.02
N LEU A 80 5.40 6.57 19.60
CA LEU A 80 4.20 6.17 18.88
C LEU A 80 3.78 7.22 17.84
N GLY A 81 3.89 8.52 18.17
CA GLY A 81 3.64 9.59 17.22
C GLY A 81 4.54 9.49 15.98
N ALA A 82 5.85 9.39 16.18
CA ALA A 82 6.81 9.24 15.09
C ALA A 82 6.60 7.97 14.25
N MET A 83 6.30 6.83 14.90
CA MET A 83 5.98 5.58 14.21
C MET A 83 4.72 5.68 13.35
N SER A 84 3.66 6.29 13.87
CA SER A 84 2.40 6.43 13.13
C SER A 84 2.53 7.31 11.89
N GLU A 85 3.38 8.34 11.96
CA GLU A 85 3.65 9.21 10.82
C GLU A 85 4.48 8.48 9.76
N LEU A 86 5.51 7.71 10.15
CA LEU A 86 6.25 6.84 9.24
C LEU A 86 5.35 5.82 8.54
N ASP A 87 4.43 5.22 9.27
CA ASP A 87 3.48 4.24 8.72
C ASP A 87 2.57 4.90 7.67
N ARG A 88 2.15 6.16 7.88
CA ARG A 88 1.39 6.92 6.87
C ARG A 88 2.20 7.23 5.61
N HIS A 89 3.50 7.52 5.73
CA HIS A 89 4.39 7.73 4.57
C HIS A 89 4.60 6.43 3.78
N GLN A 90 4.67 5.28 4.46
CA GLN A 90 4.82 3.96 3.82
C GLN A 90 3.51 3.41 3.25
N THR A 91 2.37 3.73 3.87
CA THR A 91 1.03 3.28 3.46
C THR A 91 0.37 4.24 2.48
N THR A 92 1.09 5.22 1.94
CA THR A 92 0.66 5.90 0.71
C THR A 92 1.08 5.01 -0.45
N PRO A 93 0.22 4.11 -1.00
CA PRO A 93 0.49 3.58 -2.33
C PRO A 93 0.67 4.79 -3.25
N PRO A 94 1.59 4.75 -4.23
CA PRO A 94 1.75 5.86 -5.15
C PRO A 94 0.37 6.21 -5.67
N ALA A 95 -0.08 7.45 -5.39
CA ALA A 95 -1.33 7.99 -5.86
C ALA A 95 -1.23 8.06 -7.39
N THR A 96 -1.49 6.91 -8.02
CA THR A 96 -1.88 6.87 -9.41
C THR A 96 -3.32 7.36 -9.36
N GLU A 97 -3.50 8.60 -9.77
CA GLU A 97 -4.79 9.20 -10.01
C GLU A 97 -5.47 8.46 -11.17
N GLU A 98 -5.93 7.24 -10.93
CA GLU A 98 -6.98 6.62 -11.73
C GLU A 98 -8.04 6.06 -10.78
N SER A 99 -9.22 6.65 -10.93
CA SER A 99 -10.50 6.38 -10.29
C SER A 99 -10.66 4.98 -9.71
N GLY A 100 -11.23 4.96 -8.50
CA GLY A 100 -11.62 3.75 -7.80
C GLY A 100 -12.40 2.76 -8.65
N SER A 101 -11.74 1.67 -9.00
CA SER A 101 -12.35 0.38 -9.26
C SER A 101 -11.73 -0.58 -8.27
N LEU A 102 -12.49 -0.99 -7.25
CA LEU A 102 -12.11 -2.15 -6.45
C LEU A 102 -11.98 -3.30 -7.46
N ALA A 103 -10.74 -3.69 -7.78
CA ALA A 103 -10.48 -4.73 -8.76
C ALA A 103 -11.23 -6.00 -8.32
N ALA A 104 -12.37 -6.26 -8.96
CA ALA A 104 -13.26 -7.33 -8.58
C ALA A 104 -12.61 -8.65 -9.01
N PHE A 105 -12.54 -9.62 -8.09
CA PHE A 105 -12.04 -10.96 -8.40
C PHE A 105 -13.20 -11.88 -8.76
N CYS A 106 -12.96 -12.79 -9.70
CA CYS A 106 -13.94 -13.80 -10.08
C CYS A 106 -14.17 -14.79 -8.92
N PRO A 107 -15.41 -14.97 -8.43
CA PRO A 107 -15.69 -15.85 -7.29
C PRO A 107 -15.52 -17.34 -7.62
N ARG A 108 -15.34 -17.71 -8.90
CA ARG A 108 -15.17 -19.10 -9.34
C ARG A 108 -13.71 -19.51 -9.48
N CYS A 109 -12.87 -18.67 -10.06
CA CYS A 109 -11.47 -19.02 -10.36
C CYS A 109 -10.44 -18.07 -9.76
N GLY A 110 -10.86 -16.98 -9.12
CA GLY A 110 -9.96 -15.99 -8.51
C GLY A 110 -9.29 -15.03 -9.51
N PHE A 111 -9.58 -15.12 -10.81
CA PHE A 111 -9.03 -14.21 -11.81
C PHE A 111 -9.57 -12.79 -11.64
N GLN A 112 -8.72 -11.77 -11.79
CA GLN A 112 -9.10 -10.36 -11.66
C GLN A 112 -9.86 -9.88 -12.91
N PHE A 113 -11.03 -9.27 -12.76
CA PHE A 113 -11.76 -8.68 -13.89
C PHE A 113 -11.05 -7.42 -14.38
N ALA A 114 -10.92 -7.25 -15.70
CA ALA A 114 -10.67 -5.93 -16.23
C ALA A 114 -11.92 -5.07 -16.10
N GLU A 115 -11.75 -3.75 -16.02
CA GLU A 115 -12.82 -2.82 -15.65
C GLU A 115 -14.04 -2.86 -16.58
N ALA A 116 -13.83 -3.16 -17.87
CA ALA A 116 -14.87 -3.29 -18.89
C ALA A 116 -15.34 -4.74 -19.14
N ASP A 117 -14.82 -5.74 -18.40
CA ASP A 117 -15.16 -7.14 -18.64
C ASP A 117 -16.58 -7.47 -18.14
N ARG A 118 -17.42 -7.95 -19.08
CA ARG A 118 -18.73 -8.54 -18.77
C ARG A 118 -18.63 -10.00 -18.32
N PHE A 119 -17.55 -10.68 -18.73
CA PHE A 119 -17.26 -12.08 -18.43
C PHE A 119 -15.78 -12.25 -18.06
N CYS A 120 -15.46 -13.27 -17.27
CA CYS A 120 -14.09 -13.57 -16.86
C CYS A 120 -13.29 -14.13 -18.05
N GLY A 121 -12.21 -13.46 -18.43
CA GLY A 121 -11.34 -13.91 -19.53
C GLY A 121 -10.62 -15.25 -19.31
N SER A 122 -10.56 -15.74 -18.06
CA SER A 122 -9.91 -17.01 -17.72
C SER A 122 -10.87 -18.21 -17.66
N CYS A 123 -12.10 -18.04 -17.16
CA CYS A 123 -13.04 -19.15 -16.97
C CYS A 123 -14.42 -18.97 -17.62
N GLY A 124 -14.68 -17.81 -18.23
CA GLY A 124 -15.91 -17.50 -18.97
C GLY A 124 -17.13 -17.15 -18.11
N ASN A 125 -17.02 -17.15 -16.77
CA ASN A 125 -18.15 -16.80 -15.91
C ASN A 125 -18.51 -15.31 -15.99
N PRO A 126 -19.80 -14.93 -15.95
CA PRO A 126 -20.21 -13.53 -15.96
C PRO A 126 -19.70 -12.80 -14.71
N ARG A 127 -19.37 -11.51 -14.88
CA ARG A 127 -19.09 -10.61 -13.75
C ARG A 127 -20.39 -10.38 -12.99
N PRO A 128 -20.42 -10.51 -11.64
CA PRO A 128 -21.62 -10.16 -10.88
C PRO A 128 -21.90 -8.66 -11.10
N ALA A 129 -23.09 -8.35 -11.61
CA ALA A 129 -23.48 -6.97 -11.87
C ALA A 129 -23.58 -6.22 -10.53
N ILE A 130 -22.81 -5.14 -10.39
CA ILE A 130 -23.13 -4.11 -9.42
C ILE A 130 -24.24 -3.28 -10.09
N GLU A 131 -25.45 -3.28 -9.54
CA GLU A 131 -26.63 -2.56 -10.07
C GLU A 131 -26.24 -1.13 -10.52
N ALA A 132 -26.25 -0.87 -11.83
CA ALA A 132 -25.86 0.41 -12.41
C ALA A 132 -26.98 1.44 -12.25
N ALA A 133 -26.66 2.60 -11.68
CA ALA A 133 -27.56 3.75 -11.60
C ALA A 133 -28.05 4.17 -13.01
N PRO A 134 -29.32 4.59 -13.15
CA PRO A 134 -29.96 4.79 -14.46
C PRO A 134 -29.36 5.98 -15.24
N PRO A 135 -29.40 5.96 -16.59
CA PRO A 135 -28.78 6.99 -17.44
C PRO A 135 -29.48 8.35 -17.30
N ARG A 136 -28.68 9.42 -17.20
CA ARG A 136 -29.17 10.82 -17.21
C ARG A 136 -29.65 11.20 -18.61
N GLN A 137 -30.86 11.74 -18.69
CA GLN A 137 -31.48 12.29 -19.90
C GLN A 137 -30.80 13.63 -20.25
N THR A 138 -30.41 13.81 -21.51
CA THR A 138 -29.86 15.06 -22.04
C THR A 138 -31.00 15.99 -22.42
N ASP A 139 -31.24 17.03 -21.63
CA ASP A 139 -32.24 18.04 -21.94
C ASP A 139 -31.80 18.86 -23.16
N SER A 140 -32.67 18.85 -24.15
CA SER A 140 -32.58 19.61 -25.39
C SER A 140 -32.92 21.07 -25.09
N ASN A 141 -31.94 21.97 -25.04
CA ASN A 141 -32.24 23.41 -25.06
C ASN A 141 -31.11 24.24 -25.67
N GLU A 142 -30.93 24.11 -26.98
CA GLU A 142 -30.11 25.00 -27.79
C GLU A 142 -31.03 25.78 -28.73
N LEU A 143 -31.79 26.74 -28.20
CA LEU A 143 -32.48 27.73 -29.01
C LEU A 143 -32.78 29.02 -28.22
N ALA A 144 -31.76 29.86 -28.03
CA ALA A 144 -31.95 31.29 -27.77
C ALA A 144 -30.65 32.08 -28.01
N SER A 145 -30.39 32.44 -29.28
CA SER A 145 -29.63 33.65 -29.60
C SER A 145 -30.61 34.81 -29.79
N PRO A 146 -30.21 36.02 -29.40
CA PRO A 146 -30.12 37.09 -30.39
C PRO A 146 -28.71 37.70 -30.50
#